data_AF-A0A137T175-F1
#
_entry.id   AF-A0A137T175-F1
#
_cell.length_a   1.000
_cell.length_b   1.000
_cell.length_c   1.000
_cell.angle_alpha   90.00
_cell.angle_beta   90.00
_cell.angle_gamma   90.00
#
_symmetry.space_group_name_H-M   'P 1'
#
loop_
_entity.id
_entity.type
_entity.pdbx_description
1 polymer ?
#
loop_
_entity_poly.entity_id
_entity_poly.type
_entity_poly.pdbx_seq_one_letter_code
_entity_poly.pdbx_strand_id
1 'polypeptide(L)' 'MSQKELSVTSGAPLSSIQCFEHTGEVSLSSFAKIVRFLGYAKELMEVISKPKYQSIEEMVRINKNKRRKRGTNERF' A
#
# COMPACT_ATOMS: atom_id res chain seq x y z
N MET A 1 -13.34 7.34 -19.95
CA MET A 1 -14.08 6.86 -18.77
C MET A 1 -14.16 7.98 -17.76
N SER A 2 -15.36 8.33 -17.31
CA SER A 2 -15.59 9.40 -16.33
C SER A 2 -15.62 8.87 -14.89
N GLN A 3 -15.46 9.75 -13.89
CA GLN A 3 -15.58 9.38 -12.46
C GLN A 3 -16.95 8.78 -12.13
N LYS A 4 -18.02 9.29 -12.77
CA LYS A 4 -19.38 8.77 -12.60
C LYS A 4 -19.51 7.35 -13.15
N GLU A 5 -18.98 7.11 -14.35
CA GLU A 5 -18.94 5.77 -14.93
C GLU A 5 -18.15 4.82 -14.03
N LEU A 6 -16.96 5.23 -13.56
CA LEU A 6 -16.14 4.43 -12.64
C LEU A 6 -16.89 4.08 -11.36
N SER A 7 -17.63 5.05 -10.79
CA SER A 7 -18.40 4.82 -9.57
C SER A 7 -19.46 3.75 -9.76
N VAL A 8 -20.21 3.83 -10.87
CA VAL A 8 -21.26 2.87 -11.21
C VAL A 8 -20.67 1.49 -11.48
N THR A 9 -19.59 1.41 -12.25
CA THR A 9 -19.02 0.13 -12.69
C THR A 9 -18.21 -0.57 -11.60
N SER A 10 -17.46 0.17 -10.78
CA SER A 10 -16.67 -0.41 -9.69
C SER A 10 -17.46 -0.60 -8.39
N GLY A 11 -18.61 0.08 -8.23
CA GLY A 11 -19.39 0.08 -6.99
C GLY A 11 -18.69 0.80 -5.83
N ALA A 12 -17.71 1.65 -6.14
CA ALA A 12 -17.10 2.60 -5.20
C ALA A 12 -17.88 3.92 -5.21
N PRO A 13 -18.09 4.58 -4.06
CA PRO A 13 -18.77 5.87 -4.02
C PRO A 13 -18.03 6.93 -4.84
N LEU A 14 -18.79 7.77 -5.56
CA LEU A 14 -18.21 8.84 -6.39
C LEU A 14 -17.33 9.78 -5.56
N SER A 15 -17.76 10.11 -4.34
CA SER A 15 -16.98 10.93 -3.40
C SER A 15 -15.65 10.28 -3.02
N SER A 16 -15.61 8.95 -2.88
CA SER A 16 -14.36 8.22 -2.61
C SER A 16 -13.40 8.27 -3.80
N ILE A 17 -13.91 8.20 -5.04
CA ILE A 17 -13.09 8.32 -6.25
C ILE A 17 -12.53 9.74 -6.37
N GLN A 18 -13.36 10.75 -6.10
CA GLN A 18 -12.93 12.16 -6.12
C GLN A 18 -11.88 12.46 -5.05
N CYS A 19 -12.09 12.00 -3.81
CA CYS A 19 -11.07 12.10 -2.77
C CYS A 19 -9.79 11.40 -3.20
N PHE A 20 -9.88 10.17 -3.71
CA PHE A 20 -8.72 9.42 -4.15
C PHE A 20 -7.90 10.14 -5.22
N GLU A 21 -8.55 10.73 -6.22
CA GLU A 21 -7.85 11.50 -7.27
C GLU A 21 -7.25 12.81 -6.76
N HIS A 22 -7.87 13.46 -5.77
CA HIS A 22 -7.42 14.75 -5.25
C HIS A 22 -6.35 14.62 -4.15
N THR A 23 -6.54 13.70 -3.20
CA THR A 23 -5.69 13.55 -2.00
C THR A 23 -4.84 12.27 -2.02
N GLY A 24 -5.19 11.29 -2.86
CA GLY A 24 -4.60 9.95 -2.80
C GLY A 24 -5.18 9.06 -1.70
N GLU A 25 -6.16 9.55 -0.92
CA GLU A 25 -6.74 8.82 0.21
C GLU A 25 -8.05 8.12 -0.16
N VAL A 26 -8.19 6.87 0.28
CA VAL A 26 -9.40 6.07 0.08
C VAL A 26 -9.44 4.91 1.08
N SER A 27 -10.65 4.41 1.40
CA SER A 27 -10.77 3.18 2.18
C SER A 27 -10.22 1.99 1.39
N LEU A 28 -9.64 1.01 2.10
CA LEU A 28 -9.09 -0.19 1.47
C LEU A 28 -10.13 -0.96 0.62
N SER A 29 -11.38 -1.00 1.08
CA SER A 29 -12.49 -1.65 0.35
C SER A 29 -12.79 -0.95 -0.98
N SER A 30 -12.89 0.38 -0.96
CA SER A 30 -13.09 1.16 -2.19
C SER A 30 -11.89 1.05 -3.12
N PHE A 31 -10.67 1.04 -2.59
CA PHE A 31 -9.45 0.83 -3.38
C PHE A 31 -9.46 -0.54 -4.08
N ALA A 32 -9.77 -1.61 -3.35
CA ALA A 32 -9.83 -2.97 -3.91
C ALA A 32 -10.88 -3.07 -5.05
N LYS A 33 -12.04 -2.43 -4.90
CA LYS A 33 -13.06 -2.36 -5.96
C LYS A 33 -12.54 -1.66 -7.21
N ILE A 34 -11.92 -0.50 -7.06
CA ILE A 34 -11.36 0.29 -8.17
C ILE A 34 -10.26 -0.51 -8.89
N VAL A 35 -9.30 -1.05 -8.14
CA VAL A 35 -8.18 -1.84 -8.69
C VAL A 35 -8.66 -3.09 -9.42
N ARG A 36 -9.66 -3.80 -8.86
CA ARG A 36 -10.25 -4.98 -9.50
C ARG A 36 -10.94 -4.60 -10.82
N PHE A 37 -11.70 -3.51 -10.82
CA PHE A 37 -12.40 -3.04 -12.01
C PHE A 37 -11.42 -2.60 -13.12
N LEU A 38 -10.32 -1.93 -12.75
CA LEU A 38 -9.30 -1.48 -13.70
C LEU A 38 -8.36 -2.60 -14.18
N GLY A 39 -8.49 -3.83 -13.67
CA GLY A 39 -7.64 -4.96 -14.06
C GLY A 39 -6.27 -5.02 -13.38
N TYR A 40 -5.97 -4.10 -12.45
CA TYR A 40 -4.67 -4.01 -11.78
C TYR A 40 -4.54 -4.94 -10.55
N ALA A 41 -5.52 -5.81 -10.30
CA ALA A 41 -5.51 -6.69 -9.13
C ALA A 41 -4.25 -7.58 -9.07
N LYS A 42 -3.80 -8.11 -10.22
CA LYS A 42 -2.61 -8.96 -10.27
C LYS A 42 -1.35 -8.20 -9.90
N GLU A 43 -1.14 -7.03 -10.49
CA GLU A 43 0.02 -6.18 -10.22
C GLU A 43 0.06 -5.74 -8.75
N LEU A 44 -1.09 -5.35 -8.18
CA LEU A 44 -1.19 -5.00 -6.78
C LEU A 44 -0.80 -6.18 -5.88
N MET A 45 -1.29 -7.38 -6.18
CA MET A 45 -0.94 -8.58 -5.43
C MET A 45 0.55 -8.92 -5.55
N GLU A 46 1.16 -8.77 -6.73
CA GLU A 46 2.60 -8.97 -6.91
C GLU A 46 3.42 -7.98 -6.08
N VAL A 47 3.01 -6.70 -6.02
CA VAL A 47 3.66 -5.67 -5.18
C VAL A 47 3.58 -6.01 -3.70
N ILE A 48 2.43 -6.52 -3.24
CA ILE A 48 2.20 -6.85 -1.82
C ILE A 48 2.77 -8.23 -1.45
N SER A 49 2.91 -9.14 -2.42
CA SER A 49 3.30 -10.55 -2.22
C SER A 49 4.69 -10.73 -1.59
N LYS A 50 5.56 -9.72 -1.68
CA LYS A 50 6.90 -9.76 -1.09
C LYS A 50 6.86 -9.20 0.32
N PRO A 51 6.74 -10.04 1.38
CA PRO A 51 6.82 -9.56 2.75
C PRO A 51 8.21 -8.97 2.99
N LYS A 52 8.25 -7.68 3.36
CA LYS A 52 9.50 -7.01 3.76
C LYS A 52 9.90 -7.35 5.20
N TYR A 53 8.98 -7.93 5.95
CA TYR A 53 9.10 -8.35 7.35
C TYR A 53 7.98 -9.36 7.64
N GLN A 54 8.21 -10.30 8.55
CA GLN A 54 7.28 -11.33 9.00
C GLN A 54 6.44 -10.86 10.19
N SER A 55 6.92 -9.86 10.93
CA SER A 55 6.19 -9.24 12.05
C SER A 55 6.51 -7.75 12.22
N ILE A 56 5.61 -7.03 12.88
CA ILE A 56 5.84 -5.63 13.27
C ILE A 56 7.09 -5.53 14.16
N GLU A 57 7.31 -6.51 15.04
CA GLU A 57 8.47 -6.54 15.91
C GLU A 57 9.78 -6.67 15.11
N GLU A 58 9.81 -7.53 14.10
CA GLU A 58 10.95 -7.66 13.18
C GLU A 58 11.19 -6.34 12.43
N MET A 59 10.14 -5.70 11.93
CA MET A 59 10.21 -4.40 11.26
C MET A 59 10.85 -3.33 12.15
N VAL A 60 10.47 -3.28 13.44
CA VAL A 60 11.06 -2.38 14.44
C VAL A 60 12.54 -2.71 14.68
N ARG A 61 12.90 -3.99 14.80
CA ARG A 61 14.30 -4.42 14.97
C ARG A 61 15.16 -4.05 13.75
N ILE A 62 14.68 -4.28 12.53
CA ILE A 62 15.36 -3.90 11.28
C ILE A 62 15.62 -2.39 11.25
N ASN A 63 14.62 -1.57 11.59
CA ASN A 63 14.76 -0.11 11.61
C ASN A 63 15.76 0.38 12.68
N LYS A 64 15.79 -0.26 13.85
CA LYS A 64 16.80 0.03 14.89
C LYS A 64 18.22 -0.30 14.39
N ASN A 65 18.39 -1.43 13.72
CA ASN A 65 19.70 -1.86 13.21
C ASN A 65 20.17 -1.00 12.02
N LYS A 66 19.27 -0.58 11.11
CA LYS A 66 19.60 0.38 10.02
C LYS A 66 20.16 1.71 10.53
N ARG A 67 19.79 2.12 11.74
CA ARG A 67 20.23 3.39 12.35
C ARG A 67 21.50 3.25 13.18
N ARG A 68 22.04 2.04 13.39
CA ARG A 68 23.34 1.88 14.04
C ARG A 68 24.45 2.34 13.08
N LYS A 69 25.11 3.45 13.42
CA LYS A 69 26.46 3.73 12.90
C LYS A 69 27.41 2.73 13.60
N ARG A 70 28.25 2.05 12.81
CA ARG A 70 29.10 0.90 13.19
C ARG A 70 29.52 0.88 14.67
N GLY A 71 29.34 -0.25 15.33
CA GLY A 71 30.05 -0.53 16.57
C GLY A 71 31.52 -0.74 16.25
N THR A 72 32.39 0.10 16.82
CA THR A 72 33.83 -0.13 16.88
C THR A 72 34.06 -1.54 17.44
N ASN A 73 34.81 -2.37 16.70
CA ASN A 73 35.23 -3.68 17.18
C ASN A 73 36.29 -3.45 18.28
N GLU A 74 35.86 -3.43 19.54
CA GLU A 74 36.78 -3.53 20.68
C GLU A 74 37.24 -5.00 20.79
N ARG A 75 38.40 -5.24 20.17
CA ARG A 75 39.39 -6.32 20.39
C ARG A 75 38.97 -7.58 21.16
N PHE A 76 39.25 -8.73 20.54
CA PHE A 76 40.17 -9.70 21.12
C PHE A 76 41.23 -10.07 20.08
#